data_AF-A0A6B4JIQ3-F1
#
_entry.id   AF-A0A6B4JIQ3-F1
#
_cell.length_a   1.000
_cell.length_b   1.000
_cell.length_c   1.000
_cell.angle_alpha   90.00
_cell.angle_beta   90.00
_cell.angle_gamma   90.00
#
_symmetry.space_group_name_H-M   'P 1'
#
loop_
_entity.id
_entity.type
_entity.pdbx_description
1 polymer ?
#
loop_
_entity_poly.entity_id
_entity_poly.type
_entity_poly.pdbx_seq_one_letter_code
_entity_poly.pdbx_strand_id
1 'polypeptide(L)'
;MRKLTCKTNEKCLEDGYNKFVEYAKANNYRKDSITHYYYTYNQITKIIDGKTLLRDINIDVYNTLTIKLIEKGIKNVTLKTYLKTFKTIINYCIKNGYVEHFVMELPKVDQKTIETYSDEELKILLRKPNMKTCIFTEYRDWVIINFLLSTGVRLSSLANIKIGDIDFDTSTINITHTKNRKALIVPLNNQILTILKEYLYQRGGDKDEILFCTIWGKPLTRNSLGTAIRHYNNSRGVTTTGIHRFRHTFAKKWVLNGNNIVALQKILGHSSLDMTQKYINVLVSDLNKEVNNYNILQEFSTNYIKMKKNKKK
;
A
#
# COMPACT_ATOMS: atom_id res chain seq x y z
N MET A 1 -3.90 32.00 -41.90
CA MET A 1 -4.60 31.02 -41.03
C MET A 1 -4.28 29.61 -41.52
N ARG A 2 -3.45 28.86 -40.80
CA ARG A 2 -3.20 27.44 -41.10
C ARG A 2 -4.46 26.65 -40.75
N LYS A 3 -5.15 26.13 -41.76
CA LYS A 3 -6.20 25.13 -41.58
C LYS A 3 -5.58 23.93 -40.85
N LEU A 4 -6.00 23.70 -39.61
CA LEU A 4 -5.79 22.44 -38.90
C LEU A 4 -6.60 21.38 -39.66
N THR A 5 -5.95 20.70 -40.61
CA THR A 5 -6.46 19.47 -41.18
C THR A 5 -6.52 18.43 -40.07
N CYS A 6 -7.68 18.29 -39.42
CA CYS A 6 -8.02 17.08 -38.69
C CYS A 6 -7.91 15.92 -39.68
N LYS A 7 -6.79 15.19 -39.63
CA LYS A 7 -6.72 13.85 -40.23
C LYS A 7 -7.83 13.05 -39.56
N THR A 8 -8.92 12.80 -40.29
CA THR A 8 -10.00 11.89 -39.90
C THR A 8 -9.39 10.51 -39.69
N ASN A 9 -8.91 10.26 -38.48
CA ASN A 9 -8.55 8.92 -38.04
C ASN A 9 -9.86 8.22 -37.72
N GLU A 10 -10.26 7.26 -38.55
CA GLU A 10 -11.34 6.29 -38.30
C GLU A 10 -11.03 5.31 -37.15
N LYS A 11 -10.10 5.67 -36.26
CA LYS A 11 -9.64 4.80 -35.18
C LYS A 11 -10.71 4.71 -34.10
N CYS A 12 -10.99 3.49 -33.68
CA CYS A 12 -11.87 3.24 -32.55
C CYS A 12 -11.12 3.27 -31.22
N LEU A 13 -11.87 3.21 -30.12
CA LEU A 13 -11.33 3.14 -28.77
C LEU A 13 -10.37 1.95 -28.59
N GLU A 14 -10.65 0.82 -29.23
CA GLU A 14 -9.79 -0.35 -29.23
C GLU A 14 -8.43 -0.10 -29.91
N ASP A 15 -8.41 0.55 -31.06
CA ASP A 15 -7.16 0.97 -31.71
C ASP A 15 -6.36 1.92 -30.84
N GLY A 16 -7.05 2.87 -30.20
CA GLY A 16 -6.45 3.81 -29.26
C GLY A 16 -5.81 3.10 -28.06
N TYR A 17 -6.50 2.11 -27.50
CA TYR A 17 -6.01 1.29 -26.41
C TYR A 17 -4.80 0.43 -26.82
N ASN A 18 -4.85 -0.22 -27.98
CA ASN A 18 -3.74 -1.05 -28.47
C ASN A 18 -2.47 -0.21 -28.65
N LYS A 19 -2.59 0.98 -29.27
CA LYS A 19 -1.49 1.93 -29.38
C LYS A 19 -1.00 2.43 -28.02
N PHE A 20 -1.89 2.63 -27.05
CA PHE A 20 -1.49 2.98 -25.69
C PHE A 20 -0.69 1.86 -25.02
N VAL A 21 -1.06 0.59 -25.23
CA VAL A 21 -0.33 -0.56 -24.68
C VAL A 21 1.08 -0.65 -25.29
N GLU A 22 1.21 -0.45 -26.61
CA GLU A 22 2.53 -0.36 -27.28
C GLU A 22 3.36 0.77 -26.69
N TYR A 23 2.79 1.96 -26.56
CA TYR A 23 3.44 3.10 -25.92
C TYR A 23 3.89 2.78 -24.49
N ALA A 24 3.03 2.14 -23.68
CA ALA A 24 3.34 1.77 -22.31
C ALA A 24 4.51 0.75 -22.24
N LYS A 25 4.53 -0.23 -23.16
CA LYS A 25 5.63 -1.19 -23.29
C LYS A 25 6.94 -0.49 -23.69
N ALA A 26 6.88 0.39 -24.70
CA ALA A 26 8.04 1.16 -25.17
C ALA A 26 8.63 2.06 -24.07
N ASN A 27 7.79 2.59 -23.18
CA ASN A 27 8.22 3.40 -22.03
C ASN A 27 8.55 2.56 -20.78
N ASN A 28 8.73 1.24 -20.92
CA ASN A 28 9.14 0.33 -19.85
C ASN A 28 8.19 0.37 -18.62
N TYR A 29 6.89 0.50 -18.87
CA TYR A 29 5.90 0.39 -17.81
C TYR A 29 5.91 -1.03 -17.22
N ARG A 30 5.58 -1.16 -15.93
CA ARG A 30 5.57 -2.46 -15.27
C ARG A 30 4.49 -3.37 -15.87
N LYS A 31 4.79 -4.68 -15.95
CA LYS A 31 3.82 -5.70 -16.38
C LYS A 31 2.52 -5.60 -15.59
N ASP A 32 2.58 -5.53 -14.25
CA ASP A 32 1.41 -5.36 -13.38
C ASP A 32 0.58 -4.09 -13.73
N SER A 33 1.22 -3.01 -14.16
CA SER A 33 0.53 -1.78 -14.57
C SER A 33 -0.21 -1.97 -15.90
N ILE A 34 0.42 -2.65 -16.87
CA ILE A 34 -0.21 -2.99 -18.16
C ILE A 34 -1.40 -3.92 -17.94
N THR A 35 -1.22 -4.94 -17.10
CA THR A 35 -2.30 -5.85 -16.70
C THR A 35 -3.45 -5.09 -16.02
N HIS A 36 -3.15 -4.12 -15.16
CA HIS A 36 -4.18 -3.26 -14.55
C HIS A 36 -4.95 -2.44 -15.59
N TYR A 37 -4.26 -1.87 -16.59
CA TYR A 37 -4.90 -1.16 -17.68
C TYR A 37 -5.82 -2.08 -18.49
N TYR A 38 -5.38 -3.30 -18.80
CA TYR A 38 -6.20 -4.31 -19.47
C TYR A 38 -7.49 -4.64 -18.72
N TYR A 39 -7.39 -4.98 -17.44
CA TYR A 39 -8.59 -5.29 -16.66
C TYR A 39 -9.56 -4.13 -16.57
N THR A 40 -9.04 -2.91 -16.38
CA THR A 40 -9.88 -1.72 -16.28
C THR A 40 -10.53 -1.37 -17.61
N TYR A 41 -9.76 -1.46 -18.71
CA TYR A 41 -10.25 -1.29 -20.07
C TYR A 41 -11.41 -2.25 -20.36
N ASN A 42 -11.27 -3.53 -20.02
CA ASN A 42 -12.34 -4.53 -20.21
C ASN A 42 -13.60 -4.26 -19.38
N GLN A 43 -13.53 -3.48 -18.29
CA GLN A 43 -14.74 -3.06 -17.57
C GLN A 43 -15.38 -1.81 -18.21
N ILE A 44 -14.56 -0.94 -18.79
CA ILE A 44 -15.02 0.25 -19.52
C ILE A 44 -15.70 -0.17 -20.83
N THR A 45 -15.16 -1.16 -21.55
CA THR A 45 -15.73 -1.65 -22.81
C THR A 45 -17.10 -2.34 -22.66
N LYS A 46 -17.48 -2.71 -21.43
CA LYS A 46 -18.84 -3.17 -21.10
C LYS A 46 -19.87 -2.04 -21.01
N ILE A 47 -19.44 -0.79 -21.14
CA ILE A 47 -20.28 0.40 -20.96
C ILE A 47 -20.22 1.28 -22.21
N ILE A 48 -19.02 1.52 -22.72
CA ILE A 48 -18.76 2.17 -24.01
C ILE A 48 -18.26 1.08 -24.96
N ASP A 49 -18.82 0.96 -26.16
CA ASP A 49 -18.33 -0.01 -27.13
C ASP A 49 -16.87 0.27 -27.49
N GLY A 50 -16.03 -0.77 -27.55
CA GLY A 50 -14.65 -0.65 -28.03
C GLY A 50 -14.57 -0.12 -29.47
N LYS A 51 -15.65 -0.29 -30.25
CA LYS A 51 -15.78 0.23 -31.61
C LYS A 51 -16.18 1.71 -31.69
N THR A 52 -16.48 2.37 -30.57
CA THR A 52 -16.74 3.82 -30.57
C THR A 52 -15.55 4.57 -31.16
N LEU A 53 -15.80 5.44 -32.14
CA LEU A 53 -14.75 6.23 -32.78
C LEU A 53 -14.15 7.21 -31.78
N LEU A 54 -12.81 7.33 -31.78
CA LEU A 54 -12.09 8.22 -30.87
C LEU A 54 -12.52 9.69 -31.04
N ARG A 55 -12.86 10.11 -32.27
CA ARG A 55 -13.34 11.47 -32.53
C ARG A 55 -14.66 11.82 -31.82
N ASP A 56 -15.47 10.82 -31.51
CA ASP A 56 -16.79 11.00 -30.88
C ASP A 56 -16.66 10.96 -29.34
N ILE A 57 -15.47 10.69 -28.80
CA ILE A 57 -15.22 10.71 -27.36
C ILE A 57 -15.08 12.15 -26.90
N ASN A 58 -16.10 12.64 -26.21
CA ASN A 58 -16.17 13.98 -25.64
C ASN A 58 -16.56 13.94 -24.15
N ILE A 59 -16.85 15.11 -23.59
CA ILE A 59 -17.27 15.24 -22.19
C ILE A 59 -18.57 14.49 -21.87
N ASP A 60 -19.51 14.40 -22.81
CA ASP A 60 -20.79 13.72 -22.62
C ASP A 60 -20.61 12.20 -22.55
N VAL A 61 -19.72 11.64 -23.38
CA VAL A 61 -19.33 10.22 -23.31
C VAL A 61 -18.67 9.91 -21.96
N TYR A 62 -17.78 10.79 -21.50
CA TYR A 62 -17.13 10.64 -20.20
C TYR A 62 -18.12 10.72 -19.02
N ASN A 63 -19.06 11.66 -19.06
CA ASN A 63 -20.12 11.79 -18.05
C ASN A 63 -21.06 10.57 -18.07
N THR A 64 -21.44 10.10 -19.25
CA THR A 64 -22.26 8.89 -19.42
C THR A 64 -21.57 7.66 -18.84
N LEU A 65 -20.26 7.48 -19.09
CA LEU A 65 -19.47 6.42 -18.46
C LEU A 65 -19.52 6.51 -16.93
N THR A 66 -19.33 7.72 -16.41
CA THR A 66 -19.32 7.96 -14.96
C THR A 66 -20.66 7.63 -14.32
N ILE A 67 -21.78 8.09 -14.90
CA ILE A 67 -23.14 7.82 -14.43
C ILE A 67 -23.42 6.32 -14.45
N LYS A 68 -23.16 5.62 -15.56
CA LYS A 68 -23.38 4.17 -15.67
C LYS A 68 -22.53 3.35 -14.69
N LEU A 69 -21.31 3.81 -14.37
CA LEU A 69 -20.47 3.17 -13.36
C LEU A 69 -21.03 3.36 -11.95
N ILE A 70 -21.63 4.52 -11.65
CA ILE A 70 -22.31 4.81 -10.39
C ILE A 70 -23.60 3.97 -10.26
N GLU A 71 -24.42 3.92 -11.31
CA GLU A 71 -25.66 3.12 -11.36
C GLU A 71 -25.41 1.63 -11.14
N LYS A 72 -24.27 1.11 -11.61
CA LYS A 72 -23.82 -0.26 -11.33
C LYS A 72 -23.44 -0.52 -9.86
N GLY A 73 -23.51 0.48 -8.99
CA GLY A 73 -23.21 0.36 -7.56
C GLY A 73 -21.72 0.14 -7.27
N ILE A 74 -20.82 0.59 -8.16
CA ILE A 74 -19.38 0.41 -7.97
C ILE A 74 -18.90 1.29 -6.82
N LYS A 75 -18.07 0.73 -5.92
CA LYS A 75 -17.46 1.48 -4.82
C LYS A 75 -16.69 2.71 -5.33
N ASN A 76 -16.84 3.86 -4.67
CA ASN A 76 -16.21 5.14 -5.07
C ASN A 76 -14.71 5.06 -5.35
N VAL A 77 -13.95 4.27 -4.58
CA VAL A 77 -12.50 4.05 -4.80
C VAL A 77 -12.22 3.33 -6.12
N THR A 78 -13.06 2.34 -6.46
CA THR A 78 -12.97 1.61 -7.72
C THR A 78 -13.39 2.51 -8.89
N LEU A 79 -14.48 3.28 -8.75
CA LEU A 79 -14.91 4.28 -9.73
C LEU A 79 -13.77 5.23 -10.08
N LYS A 80 -13.14 5.85 -9.08
CA LYS A 80 -12.00 6.76 -9.27
C LYS A 80 -10.81 6.07 -9.95
N THR A 81 -10.58 4.80 -9.65
CA THR A 81 -9.52 4.00 -10.29
C THR A 81 -9.83 3.79 -11.78
N TYR A 82 -11.07 3.45 -12.12
CA TYR A 82 -11.49 3.26 -13.51
C TYR A 82 -11.41 4.55 -14.32
N LEU A 83 -11.96 5.64 -13.79
CA LEU A 83 -11.91 6.95 -14.44
C LEU A 83 -10.47 7.47 -14.59
N LYS A 84 -9.58 7.21 -13.64
CA LYS A 84 -8.16 7.57 -13.75
C LYS A 84 -7.46 6.80 -14.87
N THR A 85 -7.77 5.51 -15.03
CA THR A 85 -7.24 4.70 -16.13
C THR A 85 -7.79 5.17 -17.47
N PHE A 86 -9.10 5.39 -17.56
CA PHE A 86 -9.73 5.94 -18.77
C PHE A 86 -9.10 7.27 -19.16
N LYS A 87 -8.99 8.20 -18.20
CA LYS A 87 -8.30 9.49 -18.38
C LYS A 87 -6.87 9.33 -18.86
N THR A 88 -6.12 8.34 -18.38
CA THR A 88 -4.75 8.09 -18.83
C THR A 88 -4.70 7.65 -20.30
N ILE A 89 -5.59 6.74 -20.70
CA ILE A 89 -5.69 6.25 -22.08
C ILE A 89 -6.14 7.38 -23.02
N ILE A 90 -7.19 8.12 -22.66
CA ILE A 90 -7.70 9.22 -23.48
C ILE A 90 -6.71 10.38 -23.55
N ASN A 91 -5.99 10.72 -22.48
CA ASN A 91 -4.93 11.73 -22.54
C ASN A 91 -3.79 11.33 -23.51
N TYR A 92 -3.47 10.04 -23.61
CA TYR A 92 -2.56 9.55 -24.65
C TYR A 92 -3.16 9.77 -26.04
N CYS A 93 -4.45 9.48 -26.24
CA CYS A 93 -5.13 9.72 -27.51
C CYS A 93 -5.22 11.21 -27.89
N ILE A 94 -5.49 12.10 -26.93
CA ILE A 94 -5.48 13.56 -27.10
C ILE A 94 -4.08 14.03 -27.52
N LYS A 95 -3.02 13.56 -26.85
CA LYS A 95 -1.62 13.91 -27.19
C LYS A 95 -1.24 13.52 -28.62
N ASN A 96 -1.83 12.45 -29.15
CA ASN A 96 -1.59 11.96 -30.51
C ASN A 96 -2.59 12.52 -31.54
N GLY A 97 -3.48 13.44 -31.14
CA GLY A 97 -4.47 14.05 -32.02
C GLY A 97 -5.59 13.12 -32.49
N TYR A 98 -5.87 12.04 -31.73
CA TYR A 98 -6.98 11.13 -32.05
C TYR A 98 -8.32 11.56 -31.44
N VAL A 99 -8.26 12.36 -30.37
CA VAL A 99 -9.42 12.84 -29.60
C VAL A 99 -9.22 14.34 -29.41
N GLU A 100 -10.28 15.13 -29.54
CA GLU A 100 -10.22 16.56 -29.23
C GLU A 100 -9.97 16.78 -27.74
N HIS A 101 -9.29 17.87 -27.40
CA HIS A 101 -8.95 18.14 -26.01
C HIS A 101 -10.20 18.52 -25.20
N PHE A 102 -10.48 17.78 -24.12
CA PHE A 102 -11.47 18.14 -23.12
C PHE A 102 -10.99 17.79 -21.70
N VAL A 103 -11.61 18.42 -20.70
CA VAL A 103 -11.21 18.25 -19.29
C VAL A 103 -12.01 17.11 -18.65
N MET A 104 -11.32 16.03 -18.29
CA MET A 104 -11.91 14.93 -17.51
C MET A 104 -11.71 15.17 -16.01
N GLU A 105 -12.78 15.50 -15.30
CA GLU A 105 -12.76 15.66 -13.84
C GLU A 105 -12.94 14.33 -13.12
N LEU A 106 -12.14 14.09 -12.08
CA LEU A 106 -12.27 12.88 -11.26
C LEU A 106 -13.21 13.16 -10.09
N PRO A 107 -14.11 12.23 -9.73
CA PRO A 107 -15.01 12.42 -8.60
C PRO A 107 -14.21 12.60 -7.31
N LYS A 108 -14.71 13.49 -6.44
CA LYS A 108 -14.26 13.57 -5.06
C LYS A 108 -14.68 12.27 -4.37
N VAL A 109 -13.71 11.62 -3.74
CA VAL A 109 -13.94 10.37 -3.02
C VAL A 109 -13.41 10.58 -1.63
N ASP A 110 -14.27 10.36 -0.65
CA ASP A 110 -13.89 10.41 0.75
C ASP A 110 -12.76 9.43 1.02
N GLN A 111 -11.73 9.93 1.69
CA GLN A 111 -10.63 9.08 2.10
C GLN A 111 -11.14 8.14 3.18
N LYS A 112 -11.21 6.84 2.88
CA LYS A 112 -11.48 5.83 3.90
C LYS A 112 -10.42 5.94 4.99
N THR A 113 -10.88 5.87 6.24
CA THR A 113 -10.02 5.70 7.41
C THR A 113 -9.11 4.49 7.21
N ILE A 114 -7.84 4.67 7.57
CA ILE A 114 -6.86 3.59 7.46
C ILE A 114 -7.20 2.55 8.52
N GLU A 115 -7.56 1.37 8.07
CA GLU A 115 -7.89 0.25 8.94
C GLU A 115 -6.60 -0.39 9.50
N THR A 116 -6.53 -0.55 10.82
CA THR A 116 -5.42 -1.18 11.57
C THR A 116 -5.93 -2.27 12.49
N TYR A 117 -5.07 -3.19 12.89
CA TYR A 117 -5.34 -4.11 14.00
C TYR A 117 -5.38 -3.38 15.36
N SER A 118 -6.28 -3.79 16.24
CA SER A 118 -6.34 -3.37 17.64
C SER A 118 -5.29 -4.08 18.50
N ASP A 119 -5.06 -3.62 19.73
CA ASP A 119 -4.09 -4.25 20.62
C ASP A 119 -4.55 -5.63 21.10
N GLU A 120 -5.85 -5.85 21.25
CA GLU A 120 -6.47 -7.14 21.56
C GLU A 120 -6.27 -8.13 20.41
N GLU A 121 -6.53 -7.70 19.17
CA GLU A 121 -6.28 -8.51 17.97
C GLU A 121 -4.79 -8.88 17.87
N LEU A 122 -3.89 -7.92 18.09
CA LEU A 122 -2.45 -8.17 18.07
C LEU A 122 -2.01 -9.15 19.15
N LYS A 123 -2.51 -9.03 20.38
CA LYS A 123 -2.21 -9.99 21.47
C LYS A 123 -2.58 -11.42 21.06
N ILE A 124 -3.71 -11.59 20.39
CA ILE A 124 -4.18 -12.90 19.92
C ILE A 124 -3.32 -13.41 18.75
N LEU A 125 -3.07 -12.58 17.74
CA LEU A 125 -2.32 -12.97 16.54
C LEU A 125 -0.85 -13.29 16.84
N LEU A 126 -0.24 -12.56 17.76
CA LEU A 126 1.17 -12.70 18.14
C LEU A 126 1.43 -13.84 19.15
N ARG A 127 0.38 -14.47 19.71
CA ARG A 127 0.55 -15.61 20.60
C ARG A 127 1.19 -16.79 19.85
N LYS A 128 2.41 -17.15 20.25
CA LYS A 128 3.19 -18.25 19.65
C LYS A 128 2.37 -19.55 19.61
N PRO A 129 2.27 -20.23 18.45
CA PRO A 129 1.68 -21.56 18.35
C PRO A 129 2.38 -22.59 19.25
N ASN A 130 1.66 -23.62 19.68
CA ASN A 130 2.27 -24.71 20.45
C ASN A 130 3.10 -25.59 19.51
N MET A 131 4.41 -25.51 19.61
CA MET A 131 5.36 -26.22 18.74
C MET A 131 5.22 -27.75 18.75
N LYS A 132 4.60 -28.33 19.79
CA LYS A 132 4.37 -29.79 19.87
C LYS A 132 3.18 -30.25 19.03
N THR A 133 2.24 -29.36 18.73
CA THR A 133 0.96 -29.71 18.09
C THR A 133 0.68 -28.93 16.82
N CYS A 134 1.37 -27.80 16.59
CA CYS A 134 1.13 -26.97 15.42
C CYS A 134 1.74 -27.59 14.16
N ILE A 135 1.05 -27.44 13.04
CA ILE A 135 1.59 -27.77 11.73
C ILE A 135 2.54 -26.68 11.23
N PHE A 136 3.47 -27.04 10.34
CA PHE A 136 4.46 -26.11 9.79
C PHE A 136 3.85 -24.82 9.22
N THR A 137 2.72 -24.93 8.50
CA THR A 137 2.08 -23.75 7.90
C THR A 137 1.56 -22.77 8.94
N GLU A 138 1.04 -23.25 10.08
CA GLU A 138 0.60 -22.38 11.16
C GLU A 138 1.79 -21.63 11.78
N TYR A 139 2.89 -22.34 12.04
CA TYR A 139 4.10 -21.71 12.56
C TYR A 139 4.69 -20.71 11.58
N ARG A 140 4.82 -21.07 10.29
CA ARG A 140 5.26 -20.17 9.22
C ARG A 140 4.39 -18.91 9.16
N ASP A 141 3.07 -19.05 9.21
CA ASP A 141 2.15 -17.91 9.10
C ASP A 141 2.24 -16.99 10.33
N TRP A 142 2.46 -17.55 11.52
CA TRP A 142 2.82 -16.76 12.70
C TRP A 142 4.14 -16.00 12.53
N VAL A 143 5.19 -16.64 11.99
CA VAL A 143 6.46 -15.97 11.68
C VAL A 143 6.26 -14.84 10.68
N ILE A 144 5.48 -15.06 9.62
CA ILE A 144 5.14 -14.03 8.62
C ILE A 144 4.49 -12.82 9.27
N ILE A 145 3.54 -13.01 10.19
CA ILE A 145 2.85 -11.92 10.87
C ILE A 145 3.82 -11.13 11.78
N ASN A 146 4.65 -11.83 12.56
CA ASN A 146 5.68 -11.19 13.39
C ASN A 146 6.66 -10.38 12.52
N PHE A 147 7.05 -10.93 11.37
CA PHE A 147 7.93 -10.27 10.42
C PHE A 147 7.29 -9.01 9.83
N LEU A 148 6.02 -9.08 9.40
CA LEU A 148 5.28 -7.93 8.88
C LEU A 148 5.12 -6.81 9.91
N LEU A 149 4.87 -7.16 11.18
CA LEU A 149 4.74 -6.20 12.26
C LEU A 149 6.07 -5.62 12.74
N SER A 150 7.19 -6.32 12.53
CA SER A 150 8.52 -5.82 12.88
C SER A 150 9.11 -4.91 11.80
N THR A 151 8.76 -5.15 10.53
CA THR A 151 9.43 -4.51 9.38
C THR A 151 8.53 -3.60 8.55
N GLY A 152 7.20 -3.77 8.64
CA GLY A 152 6.23 -3.03 7.84
C GLY A 152 6.34 -3.27 6.33
N VAL A 153 6.98 -4.34 5.86
CA VAL A 153 7.23 -4.58 4.42
C VAL A 153 5.95 -4.77 3.61
N ARG A 154 6.03 -4.56 2.30
CA ARG A 154 4.91 -4.84 1.39
C ARG A 154 4.81 -6.33 1.11
N LEU A 155 3.60 -6.87 0.97
CA LEU A 155 3.33 -8.26 0.58
C LEU A 155 4.14 -8.70 -0.65
N SER A 156 4.20 -7.84 -1.67
CA SER A 156 4.91 -8.13 -2.90
C SER A 156 6.41 -8.30 -2.69
N SER A 157 6.98 -7.62 -1.69
CA SER A 157 8.39 -7.74 -1.34
C SER A 157 8.59 -8.97 -0.45
N LEU A 158 7.70 -9.19 0.53
CA LEU A 158 7.71 -10.37 1.41
C LEU A 158 7.79 -11.69 0.63
N ALA A 159 7.00 -11.83 -0.45
CA ALA A 159 6.98 -13.01 -1.29
C ALA A 159 8.27 -13.29 -2.08
N ASN A 160 9.20 -12.32 -2.15
CA ASN A 160 10.45 -12.42 -2.91
C ASN A 160 11.70 -12.32 -2.03
N ILE A 161 11.55 -12.25 -0.70
CA ILE A 161 12.69 -12.24 0.21
C ILE A 161 13.33 -13.63 0.17
N LYS A 162 14.65 -13.67 0.01
CA LYS A 162 15.46 -14.89 0.13
C LYS A 162 16.04 -15.03 1.54
N ILE A 163 16.48 -16.24 1.89
CA ILE A 163 17.19 -16.46 3.16
C ILE A 163 18.45 -15.60 3.25
N GLY A 164 19.24 -15.55 2.16
CA GLY A 164 20.48 -14.79 2.08
C GLY A 164 20.30 -13.26 2.09
N ASP A 165 19.07 -12.76 2.00
CA ASP A 165 18.80 -11.33 2.15
C ASP A 165 18.88 -10.87 3.63
N ILE A 166 18.84 -11.81 4.58
CA ILE A 166 18.96 -11.53 6.02
C ILE A 166 20.43 -11.57 6.42
N ASP A 167 20.89 -10.48 7.02
CA ASP A 167 22.19 -10.39 7.67
C ASP A 167 21.97 -10.39 9.19
N PHE A 168 22.31 -11.51 9.83
CA PHE A 168 22.19 -11.69 11.27
C PHE A 168 23.27 -10.96 12.07
N ASP A 169 24.40 -10.62 11.46
CA ASP A 169 25.51 -9.94 12.13
C ASP A 169 25.22 -8.44 12.22
N THR A 170 24.74 -7.85 11.12
CA THR A 170 24.32 -6.44 11.09
C THR A 170 22.88 -6.22 11.56
N SER A 171 22.13 -7.30 11.82
CA SER A 171 20.72 -7.24 12.19
C SER A 171 19.88 -6.49 11.15
N THR A 172 20.11 -6.75 9.86
CA THR A 172 19.40 -6.09 8.77
C THR A 172 18.84 -7.08 7.76
N ILE A 173 17.90 -6.61 6.94
CA ILE A 173 17.43 -7.34 5.77
C ILE A 173 17.48 -6.45 4.52
N ASN A 174 18.05 -6.97 3.45
CA ASN A 174 18.17 -6.27 2.17
C ASN A 174 17.04 -6.65 1.21
N ILE A 175 16.06 -5.78 1.06
CA ILE A 175 14.91 -6.01 0.20
C ILE A 175 15.21 -5.44 -1.19
N THR A 176 15.73 -6.30 -2.07
CA THR A 176 16.10 -5.96 -3.45
C THR A 176 14.87 -5.81 -4.36
N HIS A 177 13.84 -6.63 -4.15
CA HIS A 177 12.61 -6.62 -4.94
C HIS A 177 11.56 -5.66 -4.38
N THR A 178 11.68 -4.37 -4.71
CA THR A 178 10.67 -3.35 -4.36
C THR A 178 9.84 -2.87 -5.55
N LYS A 179 8.61 -2.41 -5.26
CA LYS A 179 7.72 -1.75 -6.23
C LYS A 179 8.35 -0.49 -6.87
N ASN A 180 9.44 0.04 -6.31
CA ASN A 180 10.12 1.23 -6.81
C ASN A 180 11.49 0.94 -7.45
N ARG A 181 11.87 -0.34 -7.64
CA ARG A 181 13.19 -0.76 -8.17
C ARG A 181 14.40 -0.26 -7.35
N LYS A 182 14.16 0.18 -6.11
CA LYS A 182 15.22 0.60 -5.18
C LYS A 182 15.36 -0.45 -4.09
N ALA A 183 16.58 -0.93 -3.87
CA ALA A 183 16.85 -1.78 -2.72
C ALA A 183 16.53 -1.00 -1.43
N LEU A 184 16.03 -1.73 -0.43
CA LEU A 184 15.65 -1.17 0.85
C LEU A 184 16.25 -2.03 1.94
N ILE A 185 17.17 -1.45 2.71
CA ILE A 185 17.73 -2.11 3.90
C ILE A 185 16.82 -1.75 5.07
N VAL A 186 16.29 -2.77 5.75
CA VAL A 186 15.41 -2.61 6.92
C VAL A 186 16.11 -3.21 8.13
N PRO A 187 16.30 -2.44 9.23
CA PRO A 187 16.81 -3.00 10.47
C PRO A 187 15.79 -3.95 11.10
N LEU A 188 16.30 -5.02 11.69
CA LEU A 188 15.55 -6.04 12.41
C LEU A 188 15.79 -5.90 13.91
N ASN A 189 14.75 -6.09 14.71
CA ASN A 189 14.90 -6.13 16.17
C ASN A 189 15.33 -7.53 16.64
N ASN A 190 15.87 -7.62 17.86
CA ASN A 190 16.36 -8.88 18.41
C ASN A 190 15.27 -9.97 18.47
N GLN A 191 14.01 -9.57 18.72
CA GLN A 191 12.90 -10.51 18.80
C GLN A 191 12.64 -11.21 17.46
N ILE A 192 12.57 -10.47 16.34
CA ILE A 192 12.34 -11.10 15.04
C ILE A 192 13.55 -11.91 14.58
N LEU A 193 14.77 -11.51 14.93
CA LEU A 193 15.98 -12.31 14.64
C LEU A 193 15.93 -13.67 15.33
N THR A 194 15.55 -13.71 16.61
CA THR A 194 15.38 -14.98 17.34
C THR A 194 14.32 -15.87 16.69
N ILE A 195 13.17 -15.28 16.33
CA ILE A 195 12.09 -16.00 15.65
C ILE A 195 12.55 -16.54 14.28
N LEU A 196 13.29 -15.75 13.51
CA LEU A 196 13.81 -16.15 12.20
C LEU A 196 14.86 -17.25 12.32
N LYS A 197 15.74 -17.22 13.34
CA LYS A 197 16.70 -18.30 13.61
C LYS A 197 15.99 -19.62 13.91
N GLU A 198 14.99 -19.60 14.80
CA GLU A 198 14.17 -20.78 15.12
C GLU A 198 13.42 -21.30 13.89
N TYR A 199 12.87 -20.39 13.08
CA TYR A 199 12.19 -20.73 11.85
C TYR A 199 13.13 -21.40 10.84
N LEU A 200 14.28 -20.80 10.56
CA LEU A 200 15.29 -21.33 9.64
C LEU A 200 15.84 -22.69 10.10
N TYR A 201 16.00 -22.89 11.40
CA TYR A 201 16.39 -24.19 11.96
C TYR A 201 15.38 -25.29 11.61
N GLN A 202 14.08 -24.99 11.65
CA GLN A 202 13.03 -25.97 11.34
C GLN A 202 12.79 -26.17 9.84
N ARG A 203 12.81 -25.08 9.05
CA ARG A 203 12.52 -25.16 7.61
C ARG A 203 13.72 -25.61 6.77
N GLY A 204 14.94 -25.39 7.26
CA GLY A 204 16.18 -25.55 6.47
C GLY A 204 16.21 -24.67 5.22
N GLY A 205 17.11 -25.00 4.30
CA GLY A 205 17.23 -24.36 2.99
C GLY A 205 18.49 -23.51 2.79
N ASP A 206 18.80 -23.23 1.53
CA ASP A 206 19.99 -22.50 1.12
C ASP A 206 19.74 -20.98 0.98
N LYS A 207 20.83 -20.20 0.95
CA LYS A 207 20.79 -18.73 0.85
C LYS A 207 19.95 -18.21 -0.32
N ASP A 208 19.92 -18.94 -1.43
CA ASP A 208 19.20 -18.54 -2.64
C ASP A 208 17.71 -18.86 -2.63
N GLU A 209 17.24 -19.63 -1.66
CA GLU A 209 15.84 -20.01 -1.54
C GLU A 209 14.99 -18.88 -0.93
N ILE A 210 13.70 -18.87 -1.28
CA ILE A 210 12.74 -17.92 -0.71
C ILE A 210 12.58 -18.18 0.79
N LEU A 211 12.54 -17.10 1.57
CA LEU A 211 12.41 -17.14 3.03
C LEU A 211 11.09 -17.79 3.46
N PHE A 212 9.97 -17.41 2.85
CA PHE A 212 8.64 -17.93 3.19
C PHE A 212 8.10 -18.82 2.08
N CYS A 213 8.13 -20.13 2.32
CA CYS A 213 7.82 -21.16 1.32
C CYS A 213 6.56 -21.97 1.64
N THR A 214 6.10 -22.79 0.70
CA THR A 214 5.11 -23.84 0.92
C THR A 214 5.71 -24.98 1.76
N ILE A 215 4.89 -25.95 2.17
CA ILE A 215 5.36 -27.19 2.83
C ILE A 215 6.35 -27.98 1.96
N TRP A 216 6.37 -27.73 0.66
CA TRP A 216 7.26 -28.38 -0.32
C TRP A 216 8.49 -27.52 -0.66
N GLY A 217 8.77 -26.45 0.11
CA GLY A 217 9.90 -25.55 -0.15
C GLY A 217 9.70 -24.61 -1.35
N LYS A 218 8.52 -24.61 -2.00
CA LYS A 218 8.29 -23.76 -3.19
C LYS A 218 7.90 -22.32 -2.81
N PRO A 219 8.20 -21.32 -3.66
CA PRO A 219 7.80 -19.94 -3.41
C PRO A 219 6.28 -19.77 -3.25
N LEU A 220 5.86 -18.99 -2.26
CA LEU A 220 4.46 -18.60 -2.11
C LEU A 220 4.11 -17.48 -3.10
N THR A 221 3.02 -17.67 -3.85
CA THR A 221 2.49 -16.57 -4.67
C THR A 221 1.91 -15.47 -3.77
N ARG A 222 1.79 -14.24 -4.29
CA ARG A 222 1.15 -13.13 -3.56
C ARG A 222 -0.26 -13.49 -3.07
N ASN A 223 -1.01 -14.23 -3.88
CA ASN A 223 -2.37 -14.65 -3.54
C ASN A 223 -2.33 -15.72 -2.44
N SER A 224 -1.46 -16.73 -2.57
CA SER A 224 -1.29 -17.78 -1.55
C SER A 224 -0.90 -17.20 -0.21
N LEU A 225 0.03 -16.24 -0.19
CA LEU A 225 0.47 -15.55 1.01
C LEU A 225 -0.67 -14.74 1.65
N GLY A 226 -1.49 -14.06 0.84
CA GLY A 226 -2.67 -13.35 1.33
C GLY A 226 -3.76 -14.27 1.90
N THR A 227 -3.98 -15.43 1.27
CA THR A 227 -4.90 -16.46 1.76
C THR A 227 -4.39 -17.07 3.06
N ALA A 228 -3.11 -17.38 3.16
CA ALA A 228 -2.47 -17.94 4.36
C ALA A 228 -2.64 -16.99 5.56
N ILE A 229 -2.32 -15.70 5.37
CA ILE A 229 -2.52 -14.67 6.40
C ILE A 229 -4.00 -14.56 6.82
N ARG A 230 -4.92 -14.56 5.86
CA ARG A 230 -6.36 -14.52 6.17
C ARG A 230 -6.79 -15.74 6.97
N HIS A 231 -6.34 -16.92 6.56
CA HIS A 231 -6.68 -18.17 7.23
C HIS A 231 -6.15 -18.19 8.66
N TYR A 232 -4.90 -17.81 8.87
CA TYR A 232 -4.29 -17.71 10.20
C TYR A 232 -5.04 -16.71 11.09
N ASN A 233 -5.38 -15.53 10.58
CA ASN A 233 -6.15 -14.56 11.35
C ASN A 233 -7.51 -15.11 11.78
N ASN A 234 -8.24 -15.72 10.84
CA ASN A 234 -9.57 -16.27 11.09
C ASN A 234 -9.52 -17.45 12.06
N SER A 235 -8.51 -18.33 11.98
CA SER A 235 -8.34 -19.45 12.92
C SER A 235 -8.08 -18.99 14.35
N ARG A 236 -7.59 -17.76 14.52
CA ARG A 236 -7.39 -17.11 15.80
C ARG A 236 -8.55 -16.21 16.22
N GLY A 237 -9.68 -16.21 15.49
CA GLY A 237 -10.87 -15.43 15.81
C GLY A 237 -10.83 -13.96 15.36
N VAL A 238 -9.83 -13.56 14.56
CA VAL A 238 -9.71 -12.20 14.03
C VAL A 238 -10.27 -12.15 12.60
N THR A 239 -11.51 -11.69 12.47
CA THR A 239 -12.23 -11.63 11.18
C THR A 239 -11.78 -10.46 10.30
N THR A 240 -11.19 -9.42 10.91
CA THR A 240 -10.64 -8.29 10.15
C THR A 240 -9.30 -8.70 9.53
N THR A 241 -9.29 -8.95 8.23
CA THR A 241 -8.09 -9.45 7.53
C THR A 241 -7.68 -8.55 6.39
N GLY A 242 -6.40 -8.20 6.35
CA GLY A 242 -5.84 -7.45 5.23
C GLY A 242 -4.35 -7.28 5.38
N ILE A 243 -3.57 -7.69 4.38
CA ILE A 243 -2.10 -7.67 4.52
C ILE A 243 -1.57 -6.25 4.74
N HIS A 244 -2.18 -5.26 4.07
CA HIS A 244 -1.79 -3.87 4.25
C HIS A 244 -2.12 -3.33 5.65
N ARG A 245 -3.06 -3.97 6.39
CA ARG A 245 -3.36 -3.59 7.78
C ARG A 245 -2.15 -3.80 8.69
N PHE A 246 -1.36 -4.86 8.52
CA PHE A 246 -0.14 -5.05 9.32
C PHE A 246 0.84 -3.89 9.15
N ARG A 247 1.05 -3.46 7.90
CA ARG A 247 1.89 -2.31 7.60
C ARG A 247 1.30 -1.01 8.15
N HIS A 248 -0.01 -0.83 8.07
CA HIS A 248 -0.70 0.33 8.65
C HIS A 248 -0.59 0.34 10.18
N THR A 249 -0.74 -0.82 10.83
CA THR A 249 -0.56 -1.00 12.26
C THR A 249 0.86 -0.68 12.69
N PHE A 250 1.87 -1.19 11.96
CA PHE A 250 3.28 -0.84 12.20
C PHE A 250 3.50 0.67 12.10
N ALA A 251 3.04 1.31 11.02
CA ALA A 251 3.20 2.74 10.83
C ALA A 251 2.47 3.56 11.91
N LYS A 252 1.23 3.18 12.25
CA LYS A 252 0.45 3.82 13.32
C LYS A 252 1.17 3.71 14.67
N LYS A 253 1.61 2.50 15.07
CA LYS A 253 2.32 2.31 16.34
C LYS A 253 3.66 3.03 16.38
N TRP A 254 4.40 3.06 15.27
CA TRP A 254 5.65 3.82 15.18
C TRP A 254 5.41 5.29 15.51
N VAL A 255 4.39 5.88 14.88
CA VAL A 255 4.01 7.28 15.02
C VAL A 255 3.45 7.58 16.43
N LEU A 256 2.56 6.73 16.95
CA LEU A 256 2.01 6.87 18.32
C LEU A 256 3.07 6.75 19.42
N ASN A 257 4.15 6.02 19.18
CA ASN A 257 5.27 5.91 20.10
C ASN A 257 6.25 7.09 20.00
N GLY A 258 5.89 8.17 19.27
CA GLY A 258 6.71 9.38 19.14
C GLY A 258 7.99 9.20 18.32
N ASN A 259 8.11 8.12 17.53
CA ASN A 259 9.33 7.86 16.77
C ASN A 259 9.44 8.75 15.53
N ASN A 260 10.69 8.93 15.07
CA ASN A 260 11.01 9.79 13.94
C ASN A 260 10.27 9.35 12.65
N ILE A 261 9.47 10.26 12.09
CA ILE A 261 8.64 10.05 10.91
C ILE A 261 9.47 9.93 9.62
N VAL A 262 10.59 10.63 9.54
CA VAL A 262 11.53 10.53 8.41
C VAL A 262 12.17 9.14 8.38
N ALA A 263 12.52 8.60 9.55
CA ALA A 263 12.99 7.22 9.66
C ALA A 263 11.90 6.23 9.21
N LEU A 264 10.64 6.45 9.62
CA LEU A 264 9.51 5.63 9.15
C LEU A 264 9.36 5.67 7.63
N GLN A 265 9.44 6.85 7.01
CA GLN A 265 9.36 6.99 5.56
C GLN A 265 10.43 6.15 4.85
N LYS A 266 11.66 6.17 5.37
CA LYS A 266 12.79 5.38 4.85
C LYS A 266 12.53 3.89 5.02
N ILE A 267 12.21 3.42 6.24
CA ILE A 267 11.91 2.00 6.53
C ILE A 267 10.76 1.47 5.68
N LEU A 268 9.73 2.27 5.47
CA LEU A 268 8.59 1.90 4.65
C LEU A 268 8.89 2.00 3.14
N GLY A 269 9.95 2.69 2.73
CA GLY A 269 10.25 2.98 1.34
C GLY A 269 9.11 3.76 0.67
N HIS A 270 8.64 4.83 1.32
CA HIS A 270 7.69 5.78 0.74
C HIS A 270 8.42 6.79 -0.14
N SER A 271 7.93 7.00 -1.37
CA SER A 271 8.51 7.94 -2.32
C SER A 271 8.28 9.41 -1.93
N SER A 272 7.24 9.69 -1.14
CA SER A 272 6.93 11.02 -0.61
C SER A 272 6.47 10.94 0.84
N LEU A 273 6.61 12.05 1.56
CA LEU A 273 6.15 12.19 2.94
C LEU A 273 4.61 12.20 3.05
N ASP A 274 3.88 12.59 2.00
CA ASP A 274 2.40 12.57 1.97
C ASP A 274 1.82 11.20 2.32
N MET A 275 2.53 10.13 1.94
CA MET A 275 2.12 8.76 2.26
C MET A 275 2.27 8.44 3.74
N THR A 276 3.20 9.11 4.42
CA THR A 276 3.43 9.01 5.86
C THR A 276 2.53 10.00 6.63
N GLN A 277 2.18 11.15 6.04
CA GLN A 277 1.29 12.17 6.61
C GLN A 277 -0.08 11.61 7.01
N LYS A 278 -0.58 10.62 6.26
CA LYS A 278 -1.85 9.93 6.59
C LYS A 278 -1.86 9.29 7.97
N TYR A 279 -0.70 8.90 8.51
CA TYR A 279 -0.59 8.36 9.87
C TYR A 279 -0.41 9.45 10.92
N ILE A 280 0.12 10.62 10.55
CA ILE A 280 0.27 11.77 11.45
C ILE A 280 -1.09 12.32 11.86
N ASN A 281 -2.07 12.34 10.95
CA ASN A 281 -3.42 12.79 11.28
C ASN A 281 -4.07 11.98 12.42
N VAL A 282 -3.54 10.78 12.74
CA VAL A 282 -3.97 9.96 13.89
C VAL A 282 -3.39 10.48 15.21
N LEU A 283 -2.21 11.12 15.22
CA LEU A 283 -1.67 11.81 16.41
C LEU A 283 -2.41 13.11 16.71
N VAL A 284 -2.94 13.77 15.68
CA VAL A 284 -3.56 15.11 15.83
C VAL A 284 -4.75 15.09 16.80
N SER A 285 -5.46 13.96 16.94
CA SER A 285 -6.52 13.80 17.93
C SER A 285 -6.04 13.72 19.40
N ASP A 286 -4.74 13.54 19.64
CA ASP A 286 -4.12 13.42 20.98
C ASP A 286 -3.16 14.60 21.33
N LEU A 287 -3.08 15.64 20.50
CA LEU A 287 -2.13 16.76 20.64
C LEU A 287 -2.20 17.52 21.97
N ASN A 288 -3.34 17.49 22.66
CA ASN A 288 -3.48 18.13 23.97
C ASN A 288 -2.48 17.56 25.01
N LYS A 289 -1.98 16.34 24.83
CA LYS A 289 -0.96 15.74 25.72
C LYS A 289 0.46 16.19 25.38
N GLU A 290 0.77 16.45 24.11
CA GLU A 290 2.12 16.82 23.68
C GLU A 290 2.45 18.30 23.95
N VAL A 291 1.47 19.21 23.82
CA VAL A 291 1.67 20.64 24.10
C VAL A 291 2.06 20.90 25.56
N ASN A 292 1.53 20.10 26.50
CA ASN A 292 1.90 20.21 27.91
C ASN A 292 3.30 19.67 28.22
N ASN A 293 3.81 18.73 27.41
CA ASN A 293 5.15 18.17 27.58
C ASN A 293 6.24 19.07 26.97
N TYR A 294 5.92 19.87 25.95
CA TYR A 294 6.83 20.83 25.33
C TYR A 294 6.48 22.26 25.78
N ASN A 295 6.62 22.52 27.08
CA ASN A 295 6.39 23.84 27.65
C ASN A 295 7.71 24.62 27.75
N ILE A 296 8.10 25.29 26.65
CA ILE A 296 9.24 26.22 26.61
C ILE A 296 9.16 27.23 27.76
N LEU A 297 7.95 27.68 28.12
CA LEU A 297 7.78 28.64 29.21
C LEU A 297 8.22 28.04 30.55
N GLN A 298 8.10 26.73 30.76
CA GLN A 298 8.54 26.05 31.98
C GLN A 298 10.05 25.84 32.04
N GLU A 299 10.71 25.63 30.88
CA GLU A 299 12.17 25.57 30.77
C GLU A 299 12.83 26.93 31.09
N PHE A 300 12.16 28.04 30.78
CA PHE A 300 12.66 29.39 31.03
C PHE A 300 11.98 30.12 32.20
N SER A 301 10.95 29.56 32.83
CA SER A 301 10.33 30.13 34.03
C SER A 301 11.12 29.76 35.28
N THR A 302 12.35 30.26 35.40
CA THR A 302 12.97 30.40 36.71
C THR A 302 12.41 31.68 37.35
N ASN A 303 11.21 31.61 37.93
CA ASN A 303 10.77 32.56 38.96
C ASN A 303 9.49 32.07 39.65
N TYR A 304 9.65 31.63 40.90
CA TYR A 304 8.57 31.36 41.83
C TYR A 304 7.67 32.60 42.00
N ILE A 305 6.45 32.56 41.48
CA ILE A 305 5.40 33.49 41.94
C ILE A 305 4.90 32.96 43.29
N LYS A 306 5.54 33.39 44.39
CA LYS A 306 4.98 33.20 45.75
C LYS A 306 3.73 34.06 45.87
N MET A 307 2.55 33.45 45.68
CA MET A 307 1.29 34.09 46.06
C MET A 307 1.26 34.25 47.58
N LYS A 308 1.36 35.49 48.08
CA LYS A 308 1.05 35.81 49.48
C LYS A 308 -0.43 35.52 49.73
N LYS A 309 -0.71 34.53 50.58
CA LYS A 309 -2.06 34.35 51.17
C LYS A 309 -2.38 35.61 51.98
N ASN A 310 -3.32 36.43 51.50
CA ASN A 310 -3.92 37.47 52.31
C ASN A 310 -4.67 36.80 53.48
N LYS A 311 -4.17 37.01 54.71
CA LYS A 311 -4.92 36.72 55.93
C LYS A 311 -6.14 37.63 55.96
N LYS A 312 -7.34 37.05 55.82
CA LYS A 312 -8.58 37.73 56.20
C LYS A 312 -8.57 37.88 57.72
N LYS A 313 -8.65 39.14 58.19
CA LYS A 313 -9.25 39.47 59.49
C LYS A 313 -10.76 39.39 59.32
#